data_AF-A0A0G1UFD4-F1
#
_entry.id   AF-A0A0G1UFD4-F1
#
_cell.length_a   1.000
_cell.length_b   1.000
_cell.length_c   1.000
_cell.angle_alpha   90.00
_cell.angle_beta   90.00
_cell.angle_gamma   90.00
#
_symmetry.space_group_name_H-M   'P 1'
#
loop_
_entity.id
_entity.type
_entity.pdbx_description
1 polymer ?
#
loop_
_entity_poly.entity_id
_entity_poly.type
_entity_poly.pdbx_seq_one_letter_code
_entity_poly.pdbx_strand_id
1 'polypeptide(L)'
;MREKIGWLVFLGLVVVAGIGGYKWAGRKQACRVEMVSDSQVLEVKVTDGRKFSEFMQEFVPCENGQFTVGEPVNLSGPYRVSRLAVEFSDRQGKTGSRDAERKSQMTYGYEFYPGQSLARIRLQVEREFAKRENFGVMLPYIIAARADAMYKYTDTSAWMDRKVGLEDFGWSLEKAGLSYRLAAEND
;
A
#
# COMPACT_ATOMS: atom_id res chain seq x y z
N MET A 1 -20.57 -56.71 4.23
CA MET A 1 -20.35 -56.13 2.89
C MET A 1 -19.96 -54.68 3.09
N ARG A 2 -18.79 -54.31 2.56
CA ARG A 2 -18.31 -52.94 2.45
C ARG A 2 -18.87 -52.37 1.15
N GLU A 3 -19.49 -51.21 1.20
CA GLU A 3 -19.40 -50.26 0.08
C GLU A 3 -18.92 -48.92 0.63
N LYS A 4 -17.77 -48.53 0.08
CA LYS A 4 -17.10 -47.24 0.24
C LYS A 4 -17.57 -46.36 -0.92
N ILE A 5 -17.89 -45.11 -0.67
CA ILE A 5 -17.69 -43.90 -1.50
C ILE A 5 -17.96 -42.76 -0.49
N GLY A 6 -17.02 -41.96 0.03
CA GLY A 6 -15.83 -41.37 -0.59
C GLY A 6 -16.24 -40.08 -1.28
N TRP A 7 -15.99 -38.91 -0.66
CA TRP A 7 -15.80 -37.57 -1.28
C TRP A 7 -15.33 -36.62 -0.16
N LEU A 8 -14.02 -36.39 -0.06
CA LEU A 8 -13.26 -35.27 -0.65
C LEU A 8 -13.41 -33.96 0.15
N VAL A 9 -12.51 -33.86 1.13
CA VAL A 9 -12.13 -32.64 1.85
C VAL A 9 -11.39 -31.72 0.88
N PHE A 10 -11.98 -30.58 0.51
CA PHE A 10 -11.24 -29.48 -0.12
C PHE A 10 -10.81 -28.49 0.97
N LEU A 11 -9.63 -28.76 1.54
CA LEU A 11 -8.87 -27.77 2.31
C LEU A 11 -8.18 -26.84 1.31
N GLY A 12 -8.70 -25.61 1.21
CA GLY A 12 -8.07 -24.53 0.45
C GLY A 12 -6.65 -24.27 0.93
N LEU A 13 -5.73 -24.31 -0.02
CA LEU A 13 -4.29 -24.27 0.17
C LEU A 13 -3.85 -22.84 0.51
N VAL A 14 -3.73 -22.52 1.80
CA VAL A 14 -3.05 -21.31 2.27
C VAL A 14 -1.54 -21.55 2.12
N VAL A 15 -0.93 -20.96 1.09
CA VAL A 15 0.53 -20.97 0.93
C VAL A 15 1.13 -20.00 1.94
N VAL A 16 1.37 -20.50 3.16
CA VAL A 16 2.27 -19.86 4.12
C VAL A 16 3.68 -20.29 3.76
N ALA A 17 4.41 -19.43 3.04
CA ALA A 17 5.85 -19.62 2.84
C ALA A 17 6.58 -19.35 4.16
N GLY A 18 6.68 -20.38 5.00
CA GLY A 18 7.53 -20.40 6.19
C GLY A 18 8.92 -20.93 5.83
N ILE A 19 9.95 -20.11 6.05
CA ILE A 19 11.34 -20.59 6.16
C ILE A 19 11.90 -20.16 7.51
N GLY A 20 12.24 -21.17 8.33
CA GLY A 20 13.37 -21.12 9.25
C GLY A 20 13.14 -20.53 10.63
N GLY A 21 12.76 -21.38 11.60
CA GLY A 21 13.08 -21.11 13.00
C GLY A 21 14.55 -21.41 13.27
N TYR A 22 15.27 -20.49 13.91
CA TYR A 22 16.28 -20.73 14.96
C TYR A 22 16.72 -19.39 15.58
N LYS A 23 16.80 -19.38 16.91
CA LYS A 23 17.39 -18.39 17.84
C LYS A 23 16.55 -17.16 18.22
N TRP A 24 15.91 -17.30 19.38
CA TRP A 24 15.46 -16.21 20.24
C TRP A 24 16.67 -15.47 20.83
N ALA A 25 16.95 -14.28 20.30
CA ALA A 25 17.71 -13.23 20.97
C ALA A 25 17.20 -11.89 20.40
N GLY A 26 16.39 -11.17 21.20
CA GLY A 26 16.07 -9.75 20.98
C GLY A 26 15.73 -9.30 19.56
N ARG A 27 14.91 -10.05 18.81
CA ARG A 27 14.49 -9.63 17.46
C ARG A 27 13.61 -8.39 17.62
N LYS A 28 14.21 -7.21 17.43
CA LYS A 28 13.47 -5.95 17.26
C LYS A 28 12.33 -6.25 16.28
N GLN A 29 11.08 -6.09 16.72
CA GLN A 29 9.92 -6.37 15.89
C GLN A 29 10.08 -5.54 14.61
N ALA A 30 10.29 -6.18 13.45
CA ALA A 30 10.50 -5.43 12.22
C ALA A 30 9.16 -4.85 11.76
N CYS A 31 9.17 -3.58 11.34
CA CYS A 31 8.02 -3.01 10.65
C CYS A 31 7.69 -3.83 9.41
N ARG A 32 6.40 -3.99 9.11
CA ARG A 32 5.95 -4.71 7.92
C ARG A 32 5.23 -3.76 6.98
N VAL A 33 5.50 -3.92 5.70
CA VAL A 33 4.76 -3.24 4.64
C VAL A 33 4.11 -4.28 3.75
N GLU A 34 2.88 -4.02 3.35
CA GLU A 34 2.06 -4.96 2.59
C GLU A 34 1.41 -4.21 1.42
N MET A 35 1.21 -4.91 0.31
CA MET A 35 0.44 -4.44 -0.83
C MET A 35 -0.79 -5.32 -0.97
N VAL A 36 -1.97 -4.70 -1.02
CA VAL A 36 -3.25 -5.35 -1.26
C VAL A 36 -3.80 -4.80 -2.57
N SER A 37 -4.23 -5.66 -3.48
CA SER A 37 -4.73 -5.24 -4.79
C SER A 37 -6.01 -5.99 -5.10
N ASP A 38 -7.13 -5.36 -4.74
CA ASP A 38 -8.49 -5.88 -4.95
C ASP A 38 -9.23 -5.09 -6.04
N SER A 39 -8.54 -4.20 -6.75
CA SER A 39 -9.11 -3.41 -7.85
C SER A 39 -9.34 -4.24 -9.10
N GLN A 40 -10.49 -4.02 -9.75
CA GLN A 40 -10.87 -4.54 -11.05
C GLN A 40 -10.26 -3.74 -12.21
N VAL A 41 -9.55 -2.66 -11.93
CA VAL A 41 -8.89 -1.80 -12.91
C VAL A 41 -7.41 -2.10 -12.99
N LEU A 42 -6.77 -2.15 -11.83
CA LEU A 42 -5.32 -2.18 -11.70
C LEU A 42 -4.89 -3.29 -10.76
N GLU A 43 -4.01 -4.16 -11.24
CA GLU A 43 -3.32 -5.10 -10.38
C GLU A 43 -1.90 -4.61 -10.13
N VAL A 44 -1.59 -4.34 -8.86
CA VAL A 44 -0.25 -3.95 -8.41
C VAL A 44 0.33 -5.07 -7.56
N LYS A 45 1.58 -5.45 -7.85
CA LYS A 45 2.28 -6.53 -7.15
C LYS A 45 3.62 -6.05 -6.61
N VAL A 46 3.99 -6.61 -5.47
CA VAL A 46 5.35 -6.53 -4.94
C VAL A 46 6.20 -7.60 -5.62
N THR A 47 7.17 -7.17 -6.40
CA THR A 47 8.14 -8.04 -7.08
C THR A 47 9.37 -8.30 -6.21
N ASP A 48 9.71 -7.38 -5.31
CA ASP A 48 10.80 -7.50 -4.33
C ASP A 48 10.38 -6.83 -3.02
N GLY A 49 10.13 -7.64 -1.98
CA GLY A 49 9.67 -7.16 -0.68
C GLY A 49 10.70 -6.33 0.09
N ARG A 50 12.00 -6.53 -0.16
CA ARG A 50 13.04 -5.71 0.47
C ARG A 50 13.05 -4.32 -0.14
N LYS A 51 13.06 -4.22 -1.48
CA LYS A 51 12.98 -2.94 -2.19
C LYS A 51 11.71 -2.17 -1.83
N PHE A 52 10.57 -2.85 -1.76
CA PHE A 52 9.31 -2.22 -1.36
C PHE A 52 9.34 -1.72 0.09
N SER A 53 9.97 -2.49 0.99
CA SER A 53 10.18 -2.07 2.37
C SER A 53 11.11 -0.86 2.48
N GLU A 54 12.21 -0.82 1.73
CA GLU A 54 13.13 0.32 1.68
C GLU A 54 12.42 1.57 1.13
N PHE A 55 11.70 1.42 0.02
CA PHE A 55 10.89 2.47 -0.59
C PHE A 55 9.89 3.08 0.40
N MET A 56 9.09 2.25 1.07
CA MET A 56 8.10 2.75 2.03
C MET A 56 8.74 3.41 3.26
N GLN A 57 9.88 2.89 3.73
CA GLN A 57 10.58 3.43 4.90
C GLN A 57 11.29 4.76 4.63
N GLU A 58 11.57 5.10 3.37
CA GLU A 58 12.04 6.44 2.98
C GLU A 58 11.00 7.52 3.32
N PHE A 59 9.71 7.20 3.16
CA PHE A 59 8.61 8.16 3.35
C PHE A 59 7.91 8.01 4.71
N VAL A 60 7.97 6.82 5.32
CA VAL A 60 7.46 6.56 6.68
C VAL A 60 8.54 5.82 7.47
N PRO A 61 9.42 6.54 8.19
CA PRO A 61 10.49 5.91 8.94
C PRO A 61 10.00 4.86 9.95
N CYS A 62 10.69 3.71 9.97
CA CYS A 62 10.45 2.66 10.96
C CYS A 62 11.41 2.83 12.15
N GLU A 63 10.88 3.18 13.31
CA GLU A 63 11.66 3.36 14.54
C GLU A 63 11.24 2.34 15.59
N ASN A 64 12.20 1.58 16.13
CA ASN A 64 11.94 0.58 17.16
C ASN A 64 10.79 -0.39 16.81
N GLY A 65 10.63 -0.70 15.52
CA GLY A 65 9.58 -1.60 15.04
C GLY A 65 8.20 -1.00 14.87
N GLN A 66 8.10 0.33 14.89
CA GLN A 66 6.86 1.06 14.74
C GLN A 66 7.04 2.20 13.73
N PHE A 67 6.04 2.38 12.89
CA PHE A 67 5.80 3.59 12.13
C PHE A 67 5.00 4.58 12.97
N THR A 68 5.26 5.86 12.78
CA THR A 68 4.43 6.95 13.29
C THR A 68 3.56 7.48 12.15
N VAL A 69 2.24 7.50 12.29
CA VAL A 69 1.31 7.84 11.19
C VAL A 69 0.09 8.60 11.69
N GLY A 70 -0.59 9.37 10.84
CA GLY A 70 -1.83 10.07 11.19
C GLY A 70 -2.58 10.63 9.98
N GLU A 71 -3.82 11.11 10.21
CA GLU A 71 -4.62 11.79 9.20
C GLU A 71 -4.51 13.32 9.36
N PRO A 72 -4.32 14.08 8.28
CA PRO A 72 -4.13 15.53 8.39
C PRO A 72 -5.43 16.34 8.60
N VAL A 73 -6.62 15.72 8.52
CA VAL A 73 -7.92 16.45 8.51
C VAL A 73 -8.70 16.28 9.82
N ASN A 74 -8.37 15.30 10.67
CA ASN A 74 -9.01 15.12 11.98
C ASN A 74 -7.97 14.77 13.05
N LEU A 75 -7.70 15.73 13.93
CA LEU A 75 -6.63 15.82 14.92
C LEU A 75 -6.70 14.77 16.05
N SER A 76 -6.77 13.48 15.74
CA SER A 76 -6.64 12.41 16.73
C SER A 76 -5.18 12.03 17.05
N GLY A 77 -4.22 12.90 16.71
CA GLY A 77 -2.79 12.72 17.00
C GLY A 77 -2.11 11.60 16.21
N PRO A 78 -0.78 11.43 16.38
CA PRO A 78 -0.03 10.36 15.73
C PRO A 78 -0.31 9.00 16.37
N TYR A 79 -0.48 7.99 15.53
CA TYR A 79 -0.60 6.58 15.88
C TYR A 79 0.73 5.86 15.69
N ARG A 80 1.02 4.89 16.56
CA ARG A 80 2.14 3.96 16.38
C ARG A 80 1.61 2.62 15.87
N VAL A 81 2.10 2.20 14.70
CA VAL A 81 1.68 0.96 14.05
C VAL A 81 2.88 0.16 13.59
N SER A 82 2.83 -1.16 13.72
CA SER A 82 3.89 -2.05 13.25
C SER A 82 3.73 -2.46 11.79
N ARG A 83 2.58 -2.14 11.19
CA ARG A 83 2.23 -2.52 9.81
C ARG A 83 1.65 -1.36 9.02
N LEU A 84 2.10 -1.23 7.78
CA LEU A 84 1.48 -0.38 6.76
C LEU A 84 0.98 -1.24 5.62
N ALA A 85 -0.20 -0.91 5.10
CA ALA A 85 -0.72 -1.51 3.89
C ALA A 85 -1.00 -0.42 2.84
N VAL A 86 -0.61 -0.68 1.61
CA VAL A 86 -1.08 0.08 0.44
C VAL A 86 -2.12 -0.79 -0.24
N GLU A 87 -3.35 -0.29 -0.35
CA GLU A 87 -4.49 -1.02 -0.93
C GLU A 87 -4.95 -0.33 -2.20
N PHE A 88 -4.88 -1.03 -3.33
CA PHE A 88 -5.59 -0.65 -4.55
C PHE A 88 -6.97 -1.31 -4.55
N SER A 89 -8.04 -0.50 -4.50
CA SER A 89 -9.42 -1.00 -4.42
C SER A 89 -10.40 -0.06 -5.10
N ASP A 90 -11.49 -0.62 -5.64
CA ASP A 90 -12.58 0.15 -6.24
C ASP A 90 -13.63 0.61 -5.20
N ARG A 91 -13.46 0.20 -3.93
CA ARG A 91 -14.34 0.63 -2.84
C ARG A 91 -14.09 2.11 -2.54
N GLN A 92 -15.16 2.89 -2.39
CA GLN A 92 -15.04 4.26 -1.89
C GLN A 92 -14.35 4.27 -0.51
N GLY A 93 -13.31 5.10 -0.36
CA GLY A 93 -12.65 5.33 0.93
C GLY A 93 -13.60 5.96 1.95
N LYS A 94 -13.43 5.63 3.25
CA LYS A 94 -14.25 6.18 4.34
C LYS A 94 -13.96 7.66 4.64
N THR A 95 -12.77 8.13 4.28
CA THR A 95 -12.35 9.53 4.34
C THR A 95 -11.59 9.82 3.06
N GLY A 96 -12.27 10.46 2.10
CA GLY A 96 -11.68 10.79 0.81
C GLY A 96 -11.45 12.29 0.69
N SER A 97 -10.19 12.72 0.75
CA SER A 97 -9.83 14.02 0.16
C SER A 97 -9.81 13.84 -1.35
N ARG A 98 -10.58 14.66 -2.07
CA ARG A 98 -10.45 14.78 -3.52
C ARG A 98 -9.24 15.67 -3.77
N ASP A 99 -8.25 15.20 -4.53
CA ASP A 99 -7.20 16.11 -5.02
C ASP A 99 -7.88 17.20 -5.84
N ALA A 100 -7.86 18.42 -5.30
CA ALA A 100 -8.64 19.54 -5.80
C ALA A 100 -8.17 20.03 -7.20
N GLU A 101 -6.99 19.61 -7.67
CA GLU A 101 -6.44 19.99 -8.98
C GLU A 101 -6.75 19.00 -10.12
N ARG A 102 -7.16 17.76 -9.84
CA ARG A 102 -7.44 16.73 -10.86
C ARG A 102 -8.82 16.13 -10.63
N LYS A 103 -9.87 16.89 -10.95
CA LYS A 103 -11.26 16.42 -10.83
C LYS A 103 -11.43 15.07 -11.55
N SER A 104 -11.67 14.03 -10.75
CA SER A 104 -12.17 12.65 -11.02
C SER A 104 -11.19 11.48 -11.08
N GLN A 105 -9.94 11.61 -11.50
CA GLN A 105 -9.20 10.43 -12.01
C GLN A 105 -8.57 9.49 -10.96
N MET A 106 -8.53 9.90 -9.70
CA MET A 106 -8.04 9.07 -8.60
C MET A 106 -8.64 9.56 -7.27
N THR A 107 -9.01 8.61 -6.40
CA THR A 107 -9.44 8.90 -5.02
C THR A 107 -8.52 8.17 -4.05
N TYR A 108 -8.25 8.75 -2.88
CA TYR A 108 -7.48 8.09 -1.83
C TYR A 108 -8.09 8.34 -0.46
N GLY A 109 -7.73 7.50 0.50
CA GLY A 109 -8.10 7.67 1.90
C GLY A 109 -7.18 6.90 2.84
N TYR A 110 -7.29 7.20 4.13
CA TYR A 110 -6.50 6.55 5.17
C TYR A 110 -7.41 5.80 6.14
N GLU A 111 -6.99 4.61 6.55
CA GLU A 111 -7.67 3.83 7.59
C GLU A 111 -6.68 3.45 8.68
N PHE A 112 -7.04 3.74 9.92
CA PHE A 112 -6.22 3.42 11.09
C PHE A 112 -6.91 2.33 11.91
N TYR A 113 -6.17 1.27 12.20
CA TYR A 113 -6.62 0.14 13.01
C TYR A 113 -5.67 -0.03 14.20
N PRO A 114 -5.74 0.84 15.24
CA PRO A 114 -4.79 0.82 16.36
C PRO A 114 -4.76 -0.53 17.09
N GLY A 115 -5.93 -1.16 17.30
CA GLY A 115 -6.03 -2.49 17.91
C GLY A 115 -5.39 -3.62 17.10
N GLN A 116 -5.09 -3.39 15.82
CA GLN A 116 -4.37 -4.33 14.95
C GLN A 116 -2.96 -3.85 14.63
N SER A 117 -2.52 -2.71 15.17
CA SER A 117 -1.24 -2.08 14.87
C SER A 117 -1.01 -1.93 13.36
N LEU A 118 -2.05 -1.48 12.64
CA LEU A 118 -2.08 -1.36 11.18
C LEU A 118 -2.60 0.02 10.78
N ALA A 119 -1.92 0.66 9.83
CA ALA A 119 -2.49 1.74 9.05
C ALA A 119 -2.52 1.37 7.57
N ARG A 120 -3.52 1.86 6.85
CA ARG A 120 -3.74 1.53 5.45
C ARG A 120 -3.96 2.79 4.64
N ILE A 121 -3.23 2.89 3.53
CA ILE A 121 -3.46 3.85 2.46
C ILE A 121 -4.34 3.15 1.43
N ARG A 122 -5.56 3.63 1.22
CA ARG A 122 -6.43 3.14 0.14
C ARG A 122 -6.29 4.07 -1.06
N LEU A 123 -6.08 3.48 -2.23
CA LEU A 123 -5.95 4.13 -3.51
C LEU A 123 -6.99 3.54 -4.47
N GLN A 124 -7.82 4.39 -5.04
CA GLN A 124 -8.77 4.06 -6.09
C GLN A 124 -8.35 4.76 -7.36
N VAL A 125 -8.08 3.98 -8.41
CA VAL A 125 -7.55 4.48 -9.68
C VAL A 125 -8.59 4.26 -10.77
N GLU A 126 -8.98 5.31 -11.49
CA GLU A 126 -9.84 5.17 -12.66
C GLU A 126 -9.06 4.54 -13.83
N ARG A 127 -9.75 3.72 -14.63
CA ARG A 127 -9.13 3.01 -15.76
C ARG A 127 -8.47 3.95 -16.77
N GLU A 128 -9.13 5.06 -17.09
CA GLU A 128 -8.61 6.08 -18.02
C GLU A 128 -7.32 6.73 -17.50
N PHE A 129 -7.16 6.83 -16.19
CA PHE A 129 -5.92 7.31 -15.60
C PHE A 129 -4.81 6.28 -15.70
N ALA A 130 -5.11 5.01 -15.44
CA ALA A 130 -4.15 3.91 -15.51
C ALA A 130 -3.67 3.61 -16.95
N LYS A 131 -4.44 3.99 -17.98
CA LYS A 131 -4.09 3.86 -19.41
C LYS A 131 -3.10 4.93 -19.90
N ARG A 132 -2.77 5.96 -19.12
CA ARG A 132 -1.84 7.02 -19.53
C ARG A 132 -0.42 6.47 -19.68
N GLU A 133 0.30 6.95 -20.71
CA GLU A 133 1.67 6.51 -21.01
C GLU A 133 2.63 6.66 -19.83
N ASN A 134 2.45 7.71 -19.01
CA ASN A 134 3.30 7.98 -17.86
C ASN A 134 2.81 7.33 -16.55
N PHE A 135 1.74 6.53 -16.56
CA PHE A 135 1.17 5.96 -15.34
C PHE A 135 2.18 5.13 -14.54
N GLY A 136 3.01 4.34 -15.22
CA GLY A 136 4.06 3.55 -14.57
C GLY A 136 5.11 4.40 -13.83
N VAL A 137 5.38 5.60 -14.32
CA VAL A 137 6.26 6.58 -13.64
C VAL A 137 5.54 7.26 -12.49
N MET A 138 4.25 7.54 -12.66
CA MET A 138 3.42 8.19 -11.64
C MET A 138 3.10 7.28 -10.44
N LEU A 139 2.99 5.97 -10.65
CA LEU A 139 2.49 5.04 -9.63
C LEU A 139 3.36 5.02 -8.34
N PRO A 140 4.70 4.88 -8.40
CA PRO A 140 5.54 5.02 -7.21
C PRO A 140 5.42 6.39 -6.55
N TYR A 141 5.40 7.45 -7.35
CA TYR A 141 5.26 8.82 -6.84
C TYR A 141 3.96 9.00 -6.04
N ILE A 142 2.85 8.49 -6.57
CA ILE A 142 1.54 8.54 -5.90
C ILE A 142 1.59 7.83 -4.55
N ILE A 143 2.15 6.61 -4.50
CA ILE A 143 2.26 5.84 -3.25
C ILE A 143 3.09 6.61 -2.23
N ALA A 144 4.26 7.11 -2.65
CA ALA A 144 5.15 7.87 -1.79
C ALA A 144 4.49 9.17 -1.28
N ALA A 145 3.76 9.90 -2.14
CA ALA A 145 3.09 11.13 -1.75
C ALA A 145 2.09 10.89 -0.63
N ARG A 146 1.36 9.78 -0.68
CA ARG A 146 0.37 9.42 0.33
C ARG A 146 1.00 8.85 1.59
N ALA A 147 2.08 8.10 1.45
CA ALA A 147 2.86 7.60 2.58
C ALA A 147 3.48 8.77 3.37
N ASP A 148 4.09 9.71 2.67
CA ASP A 148 4.71 10.90 3.25
C ASP A 148 3.68 11.80 3.97
N ALA A 149 2.54 12.06 3.33
CA ALA A 149 1.46 12.83 3.94
C ALA A 149 0.92 12.16 5.22
N MET A 150 0.80 10.83 5.21
CA MET A 150 0.41 10.05 6.38
C MET A 150 1.46 10.10 7.49
N TYR A 151 2.75 10.11 7.16
CA TYR A 151 3.84 10.25 8.15
C TYR A 151 3.89 11.65 8.77
N LYS A 152 3.63 12.69 7.98
CA LYS A 152 3.81 14.08 8.44
C LYS A 152 2.65 14.64 9.23
N TYR A 153 1.42 14.15 9.02
CA TYR A 153 0.18 14.44 9.77
C TYR A 153 -0.15 15.92 10.07
N THR A 154 0.69 16.90 9.68
CA THR A 154 0.67 18.30 10.12
C THR A 154 0.64 19.30 8.97
N ASP A 155 0.74 18.85 7.73
CA ASP A 155 0.80 19.76 6.58
C ASP A 155 0.07 19.17 5.37
N THR A 156 -1.17 19.61 5.13
CA THR A 156 -1.88 19.35 3.87
C THR A 156 -1.34 20.17 2.70
N SER A 157 -0.52 21.19 2.96
CA SER A 157 -0.06 22.15 1.95
C SER A 157 1.33 21.83 1.37
N ALA A 158 2.01 20.83 1.93
CA ALA A 158 3.27 20.33 1.43
C ALA A 158 3.24 18.80 1.41
N TRP A 159 3.60 18.17 0.29
CA TRP A 159 4.97 17.64 0.27
C TRP A 159 5.44 17.02 -1.04
N MET A 160 4.57 16.46 -1.88
CA MET A 160 5.04 15.92 -3.16
C MET A 160 4.51 16.69 -4.38
N ASP A 161 3.25 17.12 -4.43
CA ASP A 161 2.69 17.76 -5.64
C ASP A 161 3.25 19.14 -6.02
N ARG A 162 4.17 19.73 -5.25
CA ARG A 162 4.76 21.05 -5.58
C ARG A 162 6.28 21.18 -5.49
N LYS A 163 7.01 20.22 -4.90
CA LYS A 163 8.47 20.39 -4.64
C LYS A 163 9.38 19.45 -5.43
N VAL A 164 8.87 18.31 -5.90
CA VAL A 164 9.65 17.31 -6.64
C VAL A 164 8.91 17.03 -7.95
N GLY A 165 9.50 17.40 -9.08
CA GLY A 165 8.97 17.00 -10.38
C GLY A 165 9.02 15.47 -10.52
N LEU A 166 8.09 14.87 -11.29
CA LEU A 166 8.11 13.43 -11.57
C LEU A 166 9.47 12.97 -12.14
N GLU A 167 10.15 13.87 -12.85
CA GLU A 167 11.48 13.69 -13.42
C GLU A 167 12.62 13.64 -12.37
N ASP A 168 12.44 14.29 -11.22
CA ASP A 168 13.43 14.33 -10.13
C ASP A 168 13.16 13.32 -9.01
N PHE A 169 12.01 12.61 -9.06
CA PHE A 169 11.57 11.71 -7.98
C PHE A 169 12.47 10.49 -7.78
N GLY A 170 13.25 10.08 -8.79
CA GLY A 170 14.31 9.08 -8.65
C GLY A 170 13.89 7.62 -8.47
N TRP A 171 12.61 7.36 -8.14
CA TRP A 171 12.03 6.03 -7.96
C TRP A 171 11.23 5.56 -9.18
N SER A 172 11.70 4.49 -9.81
CA SER A 172 10.92 3.70 -10.78
C SER A 172 10.18 2.55 -10.08
N LEU A 173 9.24 1.91 -10.78
CA LEU A 173 8.58 0.69 -10.30
C LEU A 173 9.59 -0.38 -9.88
N GLU A 174 10.59 -0.62 -10.72
CA GLU A 174 11.63 -1.63 -10.45
C GLU A 174 12.47 -1.30 -9.21
N LYS A 175 12.82 -0.01 -9.02
CA LYS A 175 13.53 0.43 -7.82
C LYS A 175 12.65 0.25 -6.58
N ALA A 176 11.37 0.57 -6.68
CA ALA A 176 10.39 0.42 -5.60
C ALA A 176 9.99 -1.05 -5.33
N GLY A 177 10.48 -2.02 -6.12
CA GLY A 177 10.11 -3.42 -5.96
C GLY A 177 8.65 -3.70 -6.33
N LEU A 178 8.13 -2.97 -7.32
CA LEU A 178 6.75 -3.02 -7.77
C LEU A 178 6.63 -3.42 -9.24
N SER A 179 5.48 -3.97 -9.60
CA SER A 179 4.99 -4.04 -10.97
C SER A 179 3.49 -3.74 -10.99
N TYR A 180 2.98 -3.38 -12.16
CA TYR A 180 1.55 -3.24 -12.37
C TYR A 180 1.12 -3.84 -13.70
N ARG A 181 -0.15 -4.21 -13.78
CA ARG A 181 -0.84 -4.53 -15.03
C ARG A 181 -2.26 -3.98 -14.98
N LEU A 182 -2.78 -3.56 -16.13
CA LEU A 182 -4.20 -3.29 -16.28
C LEU A 182 -4.94 -4.64 -16.25
N ALA A 183 -6.03 -4.70 -15.48
CA ALA A 183 -6.93 -5.84 -15.55
C ALA A 183 -7.59 -5.87 -16.94
N ALA A 184 -7.67 -7.07 -17.53
CA ALA A 184 -8.27 -7.28 -18.84
C ALA A 184 -9.69 -6.69 -18.89
N GLU A 185 -10.06 -6.14 -20.05
CA GLU A 185 -11.47 -5.87 -20.34
C GLU A 185 -12.14 -7.24 -20.47
N ASN A 186 -13.10 -7.53 -19.59
CA ASN A 186 -14.05 -8.59 -19.88
C ASN A 186 -14.99 -7.99 -20.92
N ASP A 187 -14.72 -8.27 -22.19
CA ASP A 187 -15.62 -8.01 -23.32
C ASP A 187 -16.96 -8.73 -23.13
#